data_AF-A0A537I5P6-F1
#
_entry.id   AF-A0A537I5P6-F1
#
_cell.length_a   1.000
_cell.length_b   1.000
_cell.length_c   1.000
_cell.angle_alpha   90.00
_cell.angle_beta   90.00
_cell.angle_gamma   90.00
#
_symmetry.space_group_name_H-M   'P 1'
#
loop_
_entity.id
_entity.type
_entity.pdbx_description
1 polymer ?
#
loop_
_entity_poly.entity_id
_entity_poly.type
_entity_poly.pdbx_seq_one_letter_code
_entity_poly.pdbx_strand_id
1 'polypeptide(L)'
;MRETMFDESYNIREVLDDVIERVTLREKLIQTAKGFAEKKKEERYTLAIRQFENLMTDFLRLYQPILDRLRSYREALQKELSTLKSSLATVNGMLEVSKGIEGLAARLQRLESDGQELDETIKEKSKIGDKIDDLFNRIRTHNPGIPGPGRDSFADVMSGMPKDFFPEEPTREAPGTKKTSSRS
;
A
#
# COMPACT_ATOMS: atom_id res chain seq x y z
N MET A 1 -12.04 36.63 -6.88
CA MET A 1 -12.56 35.62 -5.92
C MET A 1 -11.80 34.34 -6.18
N ARG A 2 -10.93 33.91 -5.26
CA ARG A 2 -10.40 32.54 -5.30
C ARG A 2 -11.56 31.67 -4.81
N GLU A 3 -12.18 30.92 -5.71
CA GLU A 3 -12.98 29.78 -5.29
C GLU A 3 -12.11 28.97 -4.33
N THR A 4 -12.54 28.85 -3.08
CA THR A 4 -12.07 27.82 -2.17
C THR A 4 -12.42 26.49 -2.83
N MET A 5 -11.58 26.05 -3.77
CA MET A 5 -11.69 24.71 -4.35
C MET A 5 -11.68 23.77 -3.16
N PHE A 6 -12.75 22.99 -3.07
CA PHE A 6 -12.87 21.92 -2.10
C PHE A 6 -11.65 21.01 -2.30
N ASP A 7 -10.74 20.94 -1.32
CA ASP A 7 -9.59 20.05 -1.40
C ASP A 7 -10.09 18.62 -1.15
N GLU A 8 -10.46 17.95 -2.25
CA GLU A 8 -10.92 16.57 -2.25
C GLU A 8 -9.87 15.63 -1.65
N SER A 9 -8.57 15.94 -1.82
CA SER A 9 -7.47 15.22 -1.20
C SER A 9 -7.37 15.47 0.31
N TYR A 10 -7.73 16.66 0.82
CA TYR A 10 -7.83 16.91 2.26
C TYR A 10 -8.96 16.08 2.89
N ASN A 11 -10.16 16.11 2.30
CA ASN A 11 -11.29 15.35 2.82
C ASN A 11 -11.03 13.84 2.85
N ILE A 12 -10.37 13.31 1.82
CA ILE A 12 -10.01 11.89 1.76
C ILE A 12 -8.97 11.54 2.84
N ARG A 13 -8.00 12.43 3.12
CA ARG A 13 -7.03 12.23 4.20
C ARG A 13 -7.69 12.19 5.58
N GLU A 14 -8.58 13.12 5.88
CA GLU A 14 -9.32 13.16 7.15
C GLU A 14 -10.19 11.92 7.32
N VAL A 15 -10.92 11.51 6.27
CA VAL A 15 -11.72 10.28 6.30
C VAL A 15 -10.85 9.05 6.47
N LEU A 16 -9.69 8.99 5.81
CA LEU A 16 -8.75 7.88 5.95
C LEU A 16 -8.25 7.76 7.39
N ASP A 17 -7.81 8.86 7.99
CA ASP A 17 -7.30 8.88 9.36
C ASP A 17 -8.40 8.50 10.38
N ASP A 18 -9.64 9.01 10.23
CA ASP A 18 -10.79 8.63 11.07
C ASP A 18 -11.14 7.12 10.94
N VAL A 19 -11.12 6.57 9.73
CA VAL A 19 -11.37 5.14 9.52
C VAL A 19 -10.26 4.29 10.14
N ILE A 20 -8.98 4.68 9.99
CA ILE A 20 -7.84 4.00 10.61
C ILE A 20 -7.97 4.01 12.13
N GLU A 21 -8.33 5.15 12.73
CA GLU A 21 -8.50 5.27 14.18
C GLU A 21 -9.62 4.35 14.67
N ARG A 22 -10.78 4.35 13.99
CA ARG A 22 -11.93 3.52 14.34
C ARG A 22 -11.66 2.03 14.21
N VAL A 23 -10.92 1.61 13.20
CA VAL A 23 -10.46 0.22 13.03
C VAL A 23 -9.50 -0.14 14.15
N THR A 24 -8.48 0.69 14.38
CA THR A 24 -7.45 0.45 15.40
C THR A 24 -8.04 0.34 16.81
N LEU A 25 -9.02 1.19 17.14
CA LEU A 25 -9.70 1.13 18.43
C LEU A 25 -10.42 -0.21 18.63
N ARG A 26 -11.14 -0.68 17.60
CA ARG A 26 -11.85 -1.97 17.64
C ARG A 26 -10.88 -3.15 17.76
N GLU A 27 -9.77 -3.11 17.02
CA GLU A 27 -8.70 -4.11 17.13
C GLU A 27 -8.15 -4.17 18.56
N LYS A 28 -7.87 -3.02 19.18
CA LYS A 28 -7.41 -2.95 20.58
C LYS A 28 -8.42 -3.55 21.55
N LEU A 29 -9.72 -3.31 21.36
CA LEU A 29 -10.77 -3.90 22.20
C LEU A 29 -10.80 -5.43 22.07
N ILE A 30 -10.73 -5.96 20.84
CA ILE A 30 -10.68 -7.41 20.59
C ILE A 30 -9.43 -8.02 21.24
N GLN A 31 -8.26 -7.42 21.06
CA GLN A 31 -7.01 -7.92 21.62
C GLN A 31 -7.00 -7.88 23.16
N THR A 32 -7.56 -6.82 23.74
CA THR A 32 -7.71 -6.71 25.19
C THR A 32 -8.63 -7.82 25.72
N ALA A 33 -9.77 -8.06 25.06
CA ALA A 33 -10.68 -9.14 25.43
C ALA A 33 -10.01 -10.53 25.34
N LYS A 34 -9.22 -10.77 24.28
CA LYS A 34 -8.41 -11.99 24.12
C LYS A 34 -7.42 -12.17 25.26
N GLY A 35 -6.66 -11.13 25.59
CA GLY A 35 -5.71 -11.18 26.71
C GLY A 35 -6.37 -11.38 28.08
N PHE A 36 -7.58 -10.84 28.30
CA PHE A 36 -8.35 -11.13 29.52
C PHE A 36 -8.86 -12.57 29.56
N ALA A 37 -9.35 -13.10 28.44
CA ALA A 37 -9.83 -14.47 28.34
C ALA A 37 -8.72 -15.48 28.62
N GLU A 38 -7.53 -15.27 28.05
CA GLU A 38 -6.36 -16.13 28.28
C GLU A 38 -5.95 -16.18 29.76
N LYS A 39 -6.00 -15.03 30.45
CA LYS A 39 -5.66 -14.95 31.89
C LYS A 39 -6.68 -15.64 32.78
N LYS A 40 -7.96 -15.55 32.45
CA LYS A 40 -9.05 -16.07 33.29
C LYS A 40 -9.43 -17.52 32.96
N LYS A 41 -9.19 -17.99 31.73
CA LYS A 41 -9.54 -19.33 31.23
C LYS A 41 -11.03 -19.69 31.41
N GLU A 42 -11.92 -18.72 31.23
CA GLU A 42 -13.37 -18.94 31.36
C GLU A 42 -14.08 -18.79 29.99
N GLU A 43 -15.00 -19.70 29.67
CA GLU A 43 -15.71 -19.75 28.38
C GLU A 43 -16.57 -18.52 28.07
N ARG A 44 -17.09 -17.83 29.10
CA ARG A 44 -17.89 -16.61 28.90
C ARG A 44 -17.12 -15.51 28.17
N TYR A 45 -15.79 -15.48 28.30
CA TYR A 45 -14.95 -14.52 27.60
C TYR A 45 -14.79 -14.87 26.12
N THR A 46 -14.82 -16.15 25.77
CA THR A 46 -14.82 -16.61 24.38
C THR A 46 -16.06 -16.11 23.64
N LEU A 47 -17.23 -16.11 24.29
CA LEU A 47 -18.46 -15.55 23.70
C LEU A 47 -18.35 -14.04 23.48
N ALA A 48 -17.84 -13.30 24.48
CA ALA A 48 -17.64 -11.86 24.37
C ALA A 48 -16.64 -11.48 23.25
N ILE A 49 -15.56 -12.25 23.08
CA ILE A 49 -14.61 -12.06 21.98
C ILE A 49 -15.31 -12.20 20.63
N ARG A 50 -16.11 -13.25 20.44
CA ARG A 50 -16.87 -13.45 19.20
C ARG A 50 -17.84 -12.29 18.93
N GLN A 51 -18.47 -11.74 19.97
CA GLN A 51 -19.33 -10.57 19.82
C GLN A 51 -18.55 -9.33 19.34
N PHE A 52 -17.35 -9.09 19.86
CA PHE A 52 -16.50 -8.01 19.36
C PHE A 52 -16.03 -8.23 17.92
N GLU A 53 -15.67 -9.46 17.55
CA GLU A 53 -15.29 -9.82 16.17
C GLU A 53 -16.47 -9.64 15.19
N ASN A 54 -17.69 -10.01 15.59
CA ASN A 54 -18.90 -9.75 14.80
C ASN A 54 -19.16 -8.25 14.65
N LEU A 55 -19.02 -7.47 15.73
CA LEU A 55 -19.19 -6.01 15.67
C LEU A 55 -18.14 -5.34 14.77
N MET A 56 -16.92 -5.87 14.73
CA MET A 56 -15.89 -5.44 13.78
C MET A 56 -16.32 -5.73 12.34
N THR A 57 -16.85 -6.92 12.07
CA THR A 57 -17.37 -7.30 10.75
C THR A 57 -18.52 -6.38 10.31
N ASP A 58 -19.47 -6.10 11.20
CA ASP A 58 -20.61 -5.22 10.92
C ASP A 58 -20.17 -3.77 10.70
N PHE A 59 -19.19 -3.29 11.47
CA PHE A 59 -18.57 -1.99 11.24
C PHE A 59 -17.97 -1.89 9.84
N LEU A 60 -17.21 -2.90 9.42
CA LEU A 60 -16.59 -2.92 8.09
C LEU A 60 -17.64 -2.96 6.97
N ARG A 61 -18.72 -3.72 7.17
CA ARG A 61 -19.86 -3.73 6.22
C ARG A 61 -20.54 -2.37 6.14
N LEU A 62 -20.75 -1.70 7.27
CA LEU A 62 -21.35 -0.36 7.31
C LEU A 62 -20.48 0.69 6.59
N TYR A 63 -19.15 0.58 6.75
CA TYR A 63 -18.20 1.50 6.14
C TYR A 63 -17.80 1.11 4.71
N GLN A 64 -18.36 0.03 4.15
CA GLN A 64 -18.02 -0.45 2.82
C GLN A 64 -18.04 0.65 1.73
N PRO A 65 -19.03 1.56 1.65
CA PRO A 65 -19.02 2.62 0.65
C PRO A 65 -17.82 3.59 0.78
N ILE A 66 -17.36 3.82 2.01
CA ILE A 66 -16.17 4.66 2.27
C ILE A 66 -14.90 3.88 1.88
N LEU A 67 -14.83 2.60 2.23
CA LEU A 67 -13.72 1.73 1.85
C LEU A 67 -13.60 1.63 0.32
N ASP A 68 -14.72 1.50 -0.40
CA ASP A 68 -14.73 1.46 -1.87
C ASP A 68 -14.20 2.78 -2.46
N ARG A 69 -14.59 3.94 -1.90
CA ARG A 69 -14.03 5.24 -2.30
C ARG A 69 -12.53 5.35 -2.04
N LEU A 70 -12.06 4.88 -0.88
CA LEU A 70 -10.63 4.85 -0.56
C LEU A 70 -9.84 3.95 -1.51
N ARG A 71 -10.42 2.83 -1.94
CA ARG A 71 -9.82 1.96 -2.96
C ARG A 71 -9.73 2.66 -4.31
N SER A 72 -10.82 3.25 -4.79
CA SER A 72 -10.80 4.00 -6.06
C SER A 72 -9.81 5.16 -6.03
N TYR A 73 -9.72 5.86 -4.90
CA TYR A 73 -8.72 6.91 -4.71
C TYR A 73 -7.29 6.35 -4.75
N ARG A 74 -7.03 5.20 -4.12
CA ARG A 74 -5.72 4.53 -4.16
C ARG A 74 -5.31 4.12 -5.57
N GLU A 75 -6.25 3.66 -6.40
CA GLU A 75 -6.01 3.34 -7.80
C GLU A 75 -5.70 4.58 -8.63
N ALA A 76 -6.44 5.68 -8.42
CA ALA A 76 -6.18 6.97 -9.08
C ALA A 76 -4.81 7.53 -8.67
N LEU A 77 -4.49 7.49 -7.37
CA LEU A 77 -3.22 7.93 -6.81
C LEU A 77 -2.03 7.15 -7.38
N GLN A 78 -2.20 5.85 -7.64
CA GLN A 78 -1.17 5.02 -8.27
C GLN A 78 -0.86 5.46 -9.70
N LYS A 79 -1.89 5.78 -10.47
CA LYS A 79 -1.74 6.29 -11.84
C LYS A 79 -1.03 7.64 -11.82
N GLU A 80 -1.45 8.53 -10.93
CA GLU A 80 -0.84 9.85 -10.75
C GLU A 80 0.64 9.74 -10.35
N LEU A 81 0.97 8.89 -9.38
CA LEU A 81 2.35 8.62 -8.97
C LEU A 81 3.20 8.09 -10.12
N SER A 82 2.65 7.22 -10.97
CA SER A 82 3.36 6.73 -12.15
C SER A 82 3.67 7.86 -13.14
N THR A 83 2.71 8.78 -13.37
CA THR A 83 2.91 9.95 -14.22
C THR A 83 3.97 10.88 -13.63
N LEU A 84 3.88 11.21 -12.34
CA LEU A 84 4.84 12.09 -11.67
C LEU A 84 6.26 11.52 -11.69
N LYS A 85 6.42 10.21 -11.48
CA LYS A 85 7.72 9.54 -11.58
C LYS A 85 8.31 9.62 -12.99
N SER A 86 7.48 9.51 -14.04
CA SER A 86 7.92 9.70 -15.43
C SER A 86 8.33 11.14 -15.70
N SER A 87 7.61 12.12 -15.14
CA SER A 87 7.97 13.54 -15.26
C SER A 87 9.29 13.83 -14.56
N LEU A 88 9.49 13.29 -13.35
CA LEU A 88 10.75 13.43 -12.60
C LEU A 88 11.93 12.82 -13.37
N ALA A 89 11.76 11.61 -13.95
CA ALA A 89 12.79 11.00 -14.79
C ALA A 89 13.15 11.88 -16.00
N THR A 90 12.14 12.53 -16.60
CA THR A 90 12.35 13.47 -17.72
C THR A 90 13.15 14.71 -17.27
N VAL A 91 12.78 15.32 -16.15
CA VAL A 91 13.50 16.48 -15.58
C VAL A 91 14.93 16.12 -15.24
N ASN A 92 15.15 14.96 -14.62
CA ASN A 92 16.50 14.46 -14.30
C ASN A 92 17.33 14.24 -15.57
N GLY A 93 16.77 13.64 -16.62
CA GLY A 93 17.46 13.51 -17.90
C GLY A 93 17.83 14.85 -18.54
N MET A 94 16.91 15.84 -18.50
CA MET A 94 17.21 17.20 -18.99
C MET A 94 18.30 17.88 -18.16
N LEU A 95 18.32 17.65 -16.85
CA LEU A 95 19.29 18.20 -15.92
C LEU A 95 20.68 17.62 -16.19
N GLU A 96 20.79 16.30 -16.42
CA GLU A 96 22.04 15.63 -16.82
C GLU A 96 22.60 16.20 -18.13
N VAL A 97 21.75 16.35 -19.16
CA VAL A 97 22.16 16.94 -20.45
C VAL A 97 22.59 18.40 -20.28
N SER A 98 21.86 19.17 -19.46
CA SER A 98 22.12 20.61 -19.27
C SER A 98 23.41 20.88 -18.48
N LYS A 99 23.86 19.95 -17.63
CA LYS A 99 25.10 20.09 -16.83
C LYS A 99 26.35 20.18 -17.70
N GLY A 100 26.33 19.59 -18.89
CA GLY A 100 27.46 19.59 -19.83
C GLY A 100 27.53 20.80 -20.76
N ILE A 101 26.58 21.75 -20.67
CA ILE A 101 26.48 22.87 -21.62
C ILE A 101 26.79 24.19 -20.90
N GLU A 102 27.86 24.86 -21.33
CA GLU A 102 28.20 26.20 -20.86
C GLU A 102 27.08 27.21 -21.20
N GLY A 103 26.77 28.11 -20.26
CA GLY A 103 25.75 29.14 -20.43
C GLY A 103 24.32 28.76 -20.02
N LEU A 104 24.07 27.53 -19.54
CA LEU A 104 22.75 27.08 -19.08
C LEU A 104 22.51 27.16 -17.56
N ALA A 105 23.31 27.92 -16.81
CA ALA A 105 23.24 27.98 -15.34
C ALA A 105 21.83 28.29 -14.79
N ALA A 106 21.14 29.28 -15.36
CA ALA A 106 19.78 29.63 -14.93
C ALA A 106 18.75 28.53 -15.25
N ARG A 107 18.98 27.74 -16.30
CA ARG A 107 18.13 26.60 -16.66
C ARG A 107 18.39 25.42 -15.74
N LEU A 108 19.64 25.18 -15.36
CA LEU A 108 20.03 24.16 -14.39
C LEU A 108 19.34 24.38 -13.05
N GLN A 109 19.43 25.60 -12.51
CA GLN A 109 18.81 25.92 -11.23
C GLN A 109 17.28 25.71 -11.24
N ARG A 110 16.61 26.00 -12.36
CA ARG A 110 15.17 25.73 -12.52
C ARG A 110 14.87 24.24 -12.55
N LEU A 111 15.60 23.47 -13.35
CA LEU A 111 15.41 22.01 -13.43
C LEU A 111 15.69 21.33 -12.08
N GLU A 112 16.65 21.83 -11.30
CA GLU A 112 16.91 21.37 -9.93
C GLU A 112 15.72 21.65 -9.01
N SER A 113 15.14 22.86 -9.07
CA SER A 113 13.94 23.21 -8.31
C SER A 113 12.74 22.34 -8.71
N ASP A 114 12.46 22.23 -10.00
CA ASP A 114 11.36 21.42 -10.54
C ASP A 114 11.51 19.94 -10.12
N GLY A 115 12.74 19.42 -10.15
CA GLY A 115 13.05 18.05 -9.72
C GLY A 115 12.80 17.84 -8.22
N GLN A 116 13.17 18.82 -7.39
CA GLN A 116 12.92 18.77 -5.94
C GLN A 116 11.42 18.83 -5.61
N GLU A 117 10.68 19.74 -6.25
CA GLU A 117 9.22 19.88 -6.05
C GLU A 117 8.46 18.60 -6.46
N LEU A 118 8.86 17.98 -7.58
CA LEU A 118 8.30 16.71 -8.02
C LEU A 118 8.61 15.58 -7.04
N ASP A 119 9.85 15.48 -6.54
CA ASP A 119 10.25 14.46 -5.57
C ASP A 119 9.48 14.58 -4.24
N GLU A 120 9.32 15.81 -3.73
CA GLU A 120 8.50 16.08 -2.54
C GLU A 120 7.04 15.68 -2.75
N THR A 121 6.45 16.07 -3.88
CA THR A 121 5.06 15.70 -4.23
C THR A 121 4.88 14.18 -4.32
N ILE A 122 5.83 13.48 -4.94
CA ILE A 122 5.83 12.01 -5.02
C ILE A 122 5.91 11.38 -3.63
N LYS A 123 6.77 11.89 -2.74
CA LYS A 123 6.90 11.38 -1.36
C LYS A 123 5.61 11.56 -0.58
N GLU A 124 4.98 12.73 -0.64
CA GLU A 124 3.73 12.99 0.08
C GLU A 124 2.59 12.08 -0.39
N LYS A 125 2.40 11.98 -1.72
CA LYS A 125 1.38 11.10 -2.31
C LYS A 125 1.65 9.63 -2.01
N SER A 126 2.91 9.20 -2.02
CA SER A 126 3.28 7.81 -1.69
C SER A 126 2.90 7.46 -0.25
N LYS A 127 3.15 8.35 0.72
CA LYS A 127 2.75 8.13 2.13
C LYS A 127 1.25 7.92 2.29
N ILE A 128 0.43 8.65 1.53
CA ILE A 128 -1.03 8.47 1.55
C ILE A 128 -1.40 7.10 0.96
N GLY A 129 -0.76 6.70 -0.14
CA GLY A 129 -0.94 5.38 -0.73
C GLY A 129 -0.63 4.25 0.25
N ASP A 130 0.50 4.36 0.95
CA ASP A 130 0.93 3.39 1.96
C ASP A 130 -0.07 3.27 3.12
N LYS A 131 -0.57 4.40 3.63
CA LYS A 131 -1.62 4.42 4.68
C LYS A 131 -2.88 3.66 4.25
N ILE A 132 -3.30 3.81 2.99
CA ILE A 132 -4.48 3.12 2.46
C ILE A 132 -4.21 1.61 2.37
N ASP A 133 -3.02 1.22 1.87
CA ASP A 133 -2.64 -0.18 1.77
C ASP A 133 -2.57 -0.86 3.15
N ASP A 134 -2.00 -0.16 4.15
CA ASP A 134 -1.96 -0.62 5.55
C ASP A 134 -3.36 -0.82 6.13
N LEU A 135 -4.29 0.12 5.88
CA LEU A 135 -5.68 -0.01 6.29
C LEU A 135 -6.32 -1.27 5.68
N PHE A 136 -6.17 -1.49 4.38
CA PHE A 136 -6.75 -2.66 3.71
C PHE A 136 -6.14 -3.97 4.19
N ASN A 137 -4.83 -4.00 4.47
CA ASN A 137 -4.15 -5.17 5.02
C ASN A 137 -4.70 -5.53 6.41
N ARG A 138 -4.95 -4.54 7.26
CA ARG A 138 -5.58 -4.75 8.57
C ARG A 138 -7.00 -5.29 8.45
N ILE A 139 -7.83 -4.61 7.65
CA ILE A 139 -9.24 -4.95 7.46
C ILE A 139 -9.43 -6.38 6.94
N ARG A 140 -8.53 -6.85 6.07
CA ARG A 140 -8.58 -8.21 5.49
C ARG A 140 -8.59 -9.32 6.54
N THR A 141 -7.95 -9.10 7.68
CA THR A 141 -7.92 -10.08 8.78
C THR A 141 -9.28 -10.29 9.45
N HIS A 142 -10.18 -9.29 9.34
CA HIS A 142 -11.52 -9.29 9.96
C HIS A 142 -12.64 -9.42 8.93
N ASN A 143 -12.35 -9.25 7.65
CA ASN A 143 -13.32 -9.40 6.57
C ASN A 143 -12.65 -10.03 5.33
N PRO A 144 -12.56 -11.38 5.25
CA PRO A 144 -11.90 -12.08 4.16
C PRO A 144 -12.59 -11.90 2.80
N GLY A 145 -13.82 -11.35 2.76
CA GLY A 145 -14.54 -11.03 1.54
C GLY A 145 -14.11 -9.72 0.86
N ILE A 146 -13.24 -8.93 1.48
CA ILE A 146 -12.71 -7.70 0.87
C ILE A 146 -11.49 -8.08 0.01
N PRO A 147 -11.52 -7.85 -1.32
CA PRO A 147 -10.33 -7.98 -2.15
C PRO A 147 -9.30 -6.98 -1.65
N GLY A 148 -8.18 -7.43 -1.10
CA GLY A 148 -7.09 -6.49 -0.79
C GLY A 148 -6.41 -6.03 -2.07
N PRO A 149 -5.58 -4.96 -2.00
CA PRO A 149 -4.79 -4.52 -3.15
C PRO A 149 -3.98 -5.72 -3.64
N GLY A 150 -4.20 -6.08 -4.91
CA GLY A 150 -3.70 -7.30 -5.50
C GLY A 150 -2.19 -7.39 -5.37
N ARG A 151 -1.72 -8.33 -4.53
CA ARG A 151 -0.34 -8.81 -4.58
C ARG A 151 -0.03 -9.44 -5.94
N ASP A 152 -1.08 -9.80 -6.68
CA ASP A 152 -1.04 -10.39 -8.02
C ASP A 152 -0.68 -9.35 -9.10
N SER A 153 -0.88 -8.05 -8.86
CA SER A 153 -0.66 -7.03 -9.90
C SER A 153 0.81 -6.69 -10.16
N PHE A 154 1.74 -7.08 -9.28
CA PHE A 154 3.18 -6.90 -9.51
C PHE A 154 3.83 -8.19 -10.06
N ALA A 155 3.33 -9.36 -9.63
CA ALA A 155 3.79 -10.66 -10.11
C ALA A 155 3.34 -10.93 -11.56
N ASP A 156 2.12 -10.55 -11.94
CA ASP A 156 1.62 -10.70 -13.32
C ASP A 156 2.32 -9.76 -14.31
N VAL A 157 2.73 -8.57 -13.86
CA VAL A 157 3.48 -7.62 -14.69
C VAL A 157 4.91 -8.11 -14.95
N MET A 158 5.53 -8.78 -13.98
CA MET A 158 6.84 -9.44 -14.17
C MET A 158 6.74 -10.74 -14.96
N SER A 159 5.59 -11.44 -14.92
CA SER A 159 5.34 -12.64 -15.71
C SER A 159 5.04 -12.36 -17.19
N GLY A 160 4.75 -11.09 -17.54
CA GLY A 160 4.45 -10.66 -18.92
C GLY A 160 5.63 -10.02 -19.65
N MET A 161 6.80 -9.86 -19.01
CA MET A 161 7.98 -9.32 -19.69
C MET A 161 8.62 -10.36 -20.63
N PRO A 162 8.97 -9.99 -21.88
CA PRO A 162 9.72 -10.86 -22.78
C PRO A 162 11.01 -11.34 -22.10
N LYS A 163 11.27 -12.64 -22.17
CA LYS A 163 12.45 -13.28 -21.56
C LYS A 163 13.78 -12.91 -22.24
N ASP A 164 13.75 -12.05 -23.26
CA ASP A 164 14.90 -11.74 -24.11
C ASP A 164 15.90 -10.72 -23.50
N PHE A 165 15.70 -10.30 -22.24
CA PHE A 165 16.59 -9.38 -21.54
C PHE A 165 17.45 -10.02 -20.43
N PHE A 166 17.38 -11.34 -20.25
CA PHE A 166 18.25 -12.04 -19.30
C PHE A 166 19.39 -12.73 -20.07
N PRO A 167 20.67 -12.39 -19.81
CA PRO A 167 21.76 -13.23 -20.28
C PRO A 167 21.63 -14.61 -19.61
N GLU A 168 21.52 -15.66 -20.42
CA GLU A 168 21.52 -17.05 -19.97
C GLU A 168 22.82 -17.37 -19.21
N GLU A 169 22.70 -17.86 -17.98
CA GLU A 169 23.74 -18.66 -17.34
C GLU A 169 23.24 -20.11 -17.15
N PRO A 170 24.14 -21.10 -17.28
CA PRO A 170 23.76 -22.44 -17.68
C PRO A 170 23.27 -23.31 -16.51
N THR A 171 22.10 -23.93 -16.72
CA THR A 171 21.59 -25.06 -15.94
C THR A 171 22.51 -26.28 -16.03
N ARG A 172 22.74 -26.93 -14.88
CA ARG A 172 22.83 -28.40 -14.65
C ARG A 172 23.21 -28.64 -13.18
N GLU A 173 22.68 -29.57 -12.41
CA GLU A 173 21.71 -30.66 -12.58
C GLU A 173 21.41 -31.15 -11.14
N ALA A 174 20.17 -31.52 -10.82
CA ALA A 174 19.83 -32.19 -9.56
C ALA A 174 20.19 -33.68 -9.63
N PRO A 175 20.45 -34.34 -8.48
CA PRO A 175 19.64 -35.51 -8.11
C PRO A 175 19.40 -35.55 -6.59
N GLY A 176 18.41 -36.20 -6.00
CA GLY A 176 17.54 -37.29 -6.39
C GLY A 176 17.15 -38.01 -5.09
N THR A 177 15.86 -38.27 -4.91
CA THR A 177 15.22 -38.95 -3.77
C THR A 177 15.82 -40.30 -3.39
N LYS A 178 16.02 -40.58 -2.09
CA LYS A 178 16.09 -41.94 -1.53
C LYS A 178 15.40 -42.09 -0.16
N LYS A 179 14.28 -42.82 -0.20
CA LYS A 179 13.73 -43.85 0.72
C LYS A 179 14.24 -43.96 2.17
N THR A 180 13.27 -43.90 3.08
CA THR A 180 13.01 -44.72 4.28
C THR A 180 13.98 -45.89 4.60
N SER A 181 14.47 -45.94 5.84
CA SER A 181 14.43 -47.11 6.76
C SER A 181 15.51 -47.00 7.85
N SER A 182 15.12 -46.98 9.13
CA SER A 182 15.65 -47.93 10.12
C SER A 182 14.86 -47.88 11.42
N ARG A 183 14.42 -49.08 11.84
CA ARG A 183 13.97 -49.43 13.18
C ARG A 183 14.92 -50.54 13.63
N SER A 184 15.59 -50.35 14.75
CA SER A 184 16.07 -51.36 15.72
C SER A 184 16.69 -50.62 16.89
#